data_AF-A0A1Y5FY61-F1
#
_entry.id   AF-A0A1Y5FY61-F1
#
_cell.length_a   1.000
_cell.length_b   1.000
_cell.length_c   1.000
_cell.angle_alpha   90.00
_cell.angle_beta   90.00
_cell.angle_gamma   90.00
#
_symmetry.space_group_name_H-M   'P 1'
#
loop_
_entity.id
_entity.type
_entity.pdbx_description
1 polymer ?
#
loop_
_entity_poly.entity_id
_entity_poly.type
_entity_poly.pdbx_seq_one_letter_code
_entity_poly.pdbx_strand_id
1 'polypeptide(L)'
;MNNRFAVLHGEQAVEPRLIEGWQCSRMTPASALFGANGMQFGSDGRLYVAQAMGSQVTAIDTTTGELEVIAENGGLITGPDDVAFDSQGNMYSTEVMSAQVTMRKPDGEVTVVSAELPSANGVTVFNDRLFIDEHRPKGRLFELYPNDDRPPRLIAKDLDSPNALAGGPDGKLYYPLVPKGEIWRADPESGELEQVTTGLFHPTAAKFSPSGELLVPQAGNGEVVKIDIDTGEQSVVAKVRPGIDNLAIDAEGKLYLSHFVDGGVAEVAMDGSNAARVLVEAGWVGPWGIA
;
A
#
# COMPACT_ATOMS: atom_id res chain seq x y z
N MET A 1 -16.91 18.74 17.78
CA MET A 1 -17.49 18.28 16.50
C MET A 1 -18.94 17.88 16.76
N ASN A 2 -19.92 18.51 16.10
CA ASN A 2 -21.31 18.08 16.22
C ASN A 2 -21.46 16.71 15.56
N ASN A 3 -21.93 15.69 16.29
CA ASN A 3 -22.21 14.40 15.67
C ASN A 3 -23.41 14.55 14.70
N ARG A 4 -23.45 13.69 13.68
CA ARG A 4 -24.46 13.75 12.61
C ARG A 4 -25.91 13.57 13.13
N PHE A 5 -26.08 12.88 14.26
CA PHE A 5 -27.38 12.69 14.92
C PHE A 5 -27.94 14.01 15.46
N ALA A 6 -27.10 14.83 16.10
CA ALA A 6 -27.49 16.17 16.57
C ALA A 6 -27.86 17.10 15.40
N VAL A 7 -27.17 16.97 14.26
CA VAL A 7 -27.48 17.75 13.05
C VAL A 7 -28.84 17.36 12.45
N LEU A 8 -29.18 16.07 12.46
CA LEU A 8 -30.45 15.57 11.89
C LEU A 8 -31.65 15.81 12.81
N HIS A 9 -31.47 15.72 14.13
CA HIS A 9 -32.57 15.74 15.08
C HIS A 9 -32.69 17.03 15.90
N GLY A 10 -31.74 17.96 15.77
CA GLY A 10 -31.80 19.28 16.40
C GLY A 10 -32.10 19.20 17.89
N GLU A 11 -33.10 19.95 18.35
CA GLU A 11 -33.52 19.98 19.77
C GLU A 11 -34.10 18.64 20.28
N GLN A 12 -34.45 17.71 19.40
CA GLN A 12 -34.93 16.37 19.77
C GLN A 12 -33.81 15.34 19.91
N ALA A 13 -32.56 15.71 19.59
CA ALA A 13 -31.41 14.85 19.77
C ALA A 13 -31.16 14.60 21.27
N VAL A 14 -31.62 13.47 21.78
CA VAL A 14 -31.30 13.01 23.13
C VAL A 14 -30.06 12.14 23.10
N GLU A 15 -29.19 12.31 24.09
CA GLU A 15 -28.08 11.40 24.30
C GLU A 15 -28.64 10.02 24.71
N PRO A 16 -28.37 8.94 23.95
CA PRO A 16 -28.90 7.62 24.28
C PRO A 16 -28.40 7.18 25.65
N ARG A 17 -29.31 6.72 26.51
CA ARG A 17 -28.99 6.20 27.84
C ARG A 17 -29.25 4.71 27.88
N LEU A 18 -28.31 3.98 28.48
CA LEU A 18 -28.53 2.57 28.81
C LEU A 18 -29.62 2.47 29.87
N ILE A 19 -30.57 1.57 29.66
CA ILE A 19 -31.52 1.17 30.69
C ILE A 19 -30.79 0.36 31.77
N GLU A 20 -31.29 0.42 33.01
CA GLU A 20 -30.70 -0.29 34.14
C GLU A 20 -30.57 -1.79 33.86
N GLY A 21 -29.45 -2.39 34.25
CA GLY A 21 -29.13 -3.80 34.02
C GLY A 21 -28.52 -4.13 32.65
N TRP A 22 -28.40 -3.15 31.75
CA TRP A 22 -27.76 -3.33 30.44
C TRP A 22 -26.38 -2.69 30.38
N GLN A 23 -25.48 -3.32 29.62
CA GLN A 23 -24.15 -2.81 29.32
C GLN A 23 -24.00 -2.66 27.80
N CYS A 24 -23.35 -1.58 27.37
CA CYS A 24 -22.91 -1.40 26.00
C CYS A 24 -21.39 -1.29 26.01
N SER A 25 -20.73 -2.07 25.16
CA SER A 25 -19.30 -2.02 24.95
C SER A 25 -19.03 -1.96 23.44
N ARG A 26 -17.98 -1.22 23.07
CA ARG A 26 -17.52 -1.19 21.68
C ARG A 26 -16.70 -2.44 21.42
N MET A 27 -17.18 -3.32 20.55
CA MET A 27 -16.49 -4.57 20.20
C MET A 27 -15.32 -4.34 19.24
N THR A 28 -15.47 -3.42 18.29
CA THR A 28 -14.42 -3.08 17.31
C THR A 28 -14.24 -1.57 17.29
N PRO A 29 -13.04 -1.03 17.62
CA PRO A 29 -12.75 0.39 17.46
C PRO A 29 -12.74 0.79 15.99
N ALA A 30 -12.88 2.08 15.69
CA ALA A 30 -12.58 2.56 14.35
C ALA A 30 -11.10 2.28 14.04
N SER A 31 -10.80 1.95 12.78
CA SER A 31 -9.40 1.78 12.35
C SER A 31 -8.65 3.09 12.50
N ALA A 32 -7.42 3.04 13.01
CA ALA A 32 -6.55 4.21 13.11
C ALA A 32 -6.02 4.66 11.74
N LEU A 33 -6.03 3.76 10.75
CA LEU A 33 -5.52 4.01 9.40
C LEU A 33 -6.62 3.98 8.33
N PHE A 34 -7.89 3.72 8.67
CA PHE A 34 -8.99 3.77 7.68
C PHE A 34 -8.74 2.92 6.41
N GLY A 35 -8.03 1.80 6.58
CA GLY A 35 -7.55 0.92 5.50
C GLY A 35 -6.07 1.18 5.22
N ALA A 36 -5.22 0.18 5.51
CA ALA A 36 -3.79 0.27 5.27
C ALA A 36 -3.48 -0.36 3.91
N ASN A 37 -3.06 0.47 2.96
CA ASN A 37 -2.75 0.05 1.60
C ASN A 37 -1.22 -0.11 1.43
N GLY A 38 -0.64 0.57 0.45
CA GLY A 38 0.80 0.60 0.20
C GLY A 38 1.59 1.18 1.35
N MET A 39 2.79 0.62 1.54
CA MET A 39 3.70 1.03 2.60
C MET A 39 5.14 1.01 2.13
N GLN A 40 5.91 2.01 2.58
CA GLN A 40 7.33 2.11 2.29
C GLN A 40 8.05 2.82 3.43
N PHE A 41 9.27 2.41 3.73
CA PHE A 41 10.15 3.16 4.64
C PHE A 41 10.63 4.45 3.97
N GLY A 42 10.49 5.57 4.67
CA GLY A 42 11.08 6.84 4.29
C GLY A 42 12.58 6.90 4.63
N SER A 43 13.26 7.93 4.12
CA SER A 43 14.70 8.15 4.42
C SER A 43 14.97 8.50 5.89
N ASP A 44 13.94 8.84 6.66
CA ASP A 44 13.99 9.07 8.10
C ASP A 44 13.78 7.79 8.94
N GLY A 45 13.63 6.64 8.29
CA GLY A 45 13.48 5.34 8.95
C GLY A 45 12.06 5.04 9.46
N ARG A 46 11.07 5.91 9.21
CA ARG A 46 9.68 5.65 9.57
C ARG A 46 8.96 4.90 8.46
N LEU A 47 7.96 4.12 8.83
CA LEU A 47 7.12 3.38 7.89
C LEU A 47 5.93 4.26 7.49
N TYR A 48 5.85 4.66 6.22
CA TYR A 48 4.74 5.45 5.70
C TYR A 48 3.67 4.52 5.14
N VAL A 49 2.41 4.81 5.45
CA VAL A 49 1.25 4.00 5.08
C VAL A 49 0.25 4.86 4.34
N ALA A 50 -0.01 4.50 3.09
CA ALA A 50 -1.06 5.07 2.26
C ALA A 50 -2.42 4.48 2.63
N GLN A 51 -3.45 5.32 2.57
CA GLN A 51 -4.81 4.97 3.01
C GLN A 51 -5.79 5.48 1.96
N ALA A 52 -6.12 4.63 0.98
CA ALA A 52 -6.90 5.07 -0.18
C ALA A 52 -8.30 5.54 0.22
N MET A 53 -8.95 4.79 1.11
CA MET A 53 -10.29 5.15 1.63
C MET A 53 -10.22 6.24 2.71
N GLY A 54 -9.14 6.25 3.50
CA GLY A 54 -8.87 7.30 4.49
C GLY A 54 -8.52 8.65 3.87
N SER A 55 -8.09 8.65 2.60
CA SER A 55 -7.53 9.79 1.87
C SER A 55 -6.38 10.47 2.64
N GLN A 56 -5.46 9.67 3.16
CA GLN A 56 -4.42 10.12 4.09
C GLN A 56 -3.13 9.32 3.91
N VAL A 57 -1.99 9.92 4.27
CA VAL A 57 -0.72 9.21 4.51
C VAL A 57 -0.30 9.41 5.96
N THR A 58 0.05 8.32 6.64
CA THR A 58 0.46 8.32 8.05
C THR A 58 1.83 7.64 8.16
N ALA A 59 2.78 8.28 8.85
CA ALA A 59 4.05 7.68 9.21
C ALA A 59 3.95 6.98 10.58
N ILE A 60 4.62 5.86 10.71
CA ILE A 60 4.70 5.03 11.92
C ILE A 60 6.16 4.97 12.36
N ASP A 61 6.43 5.36 13.60
CA ASP A 61 7.67 4.97 14.26
C ASP A 61 7.56 3.50 14.68
N THR A 62 8.30 2.62 14.01
CA THR A 62 8.20 1.17 14.23
C THR A 62 8.80 0.73 15.57
N THR A 63 9.54 1.60 16.27
CA THR A 63 10.07 1.33 17.61
C THR A 63 9.02 1.64 18.68
N THR A 64 8.38 2.81 18.59
CA THR A 64 7.45 3.32 19.61
C THR A 64 5.98 3.01 19.33
N GLY A 65 5.63 2.79 18.05
CA GLY A 65 4.24 2.69 17.58
C GLY A 65 3.55 4.05 17.41
N GLU A 66 4.27 5.17 17.54
CA GLU A 66 3.70 6.50 17.37
C GLU A 66 3.29 6.75 15.90
N LEU A 67 2.13 7.39 15.73
CA LEU A 67 1.53 7.70 14.43
C LEU A 67 1.57 9.22 14.18
N GLU A 68 2.07 9.63 13.02
CA GLU A 68 2.03 11.02 12.56
C GLU A 68 1.32 11.13 11.22
N VAL A 69 0.36 12.05 11.11
CA VAL A 69 -0.32 12.34 9.85
C VAL A 69 0.56 13.22 8.97
N ILE A 70 0.99 12.70 7.82
CA ILE A 70 1.92 13.36 6.91
C ILE A 70 1.18 14.14 5.81
N ALA A 71 0.07 13.57 5.35
CA ALA A 71 -0.85 14.19 4.40
C ALA A 71 -2.27 13.90 4.87
N GLU A 72 -3.02 14.93 5.25
CA GLU A 72 -4.34 14.81 5.88
C GLU A 72 -5.48 14.65 4.87
N ASN A 73 -6.58 14.03 5.31
CA ASN A 73 -7.83 13.99 4.54
C ASN A 73 -8.37 15.40 4.29
N GLY A 74 -8.68 15.70 3.03
CA GLY A 74 -9.05 17.04 2.56
C GLY A 74 -7.85 17.92 2.19
N GLY A 75 -6.63 17.39 2.28
CA GLY A 75 -5.40 18.01 1.80
C GLY A 75 -5.18 17.88 0.29
N LEU A 76 -3.92 18.07 -0.13
CA LEU A 76 -3.52 18.07 -1.55
C LEU A 76 -3.28 16.68 -2.15
N ILE A 77 -3.20 15.64 -1.32
CA ILE A 77 -3.07 14.23 -1.74
C ILE A 77 -4.40 13.54 -1.42
N THR A 78 -5.10 13.07 -2.44
CA THR A 78 -6.46 12.52 -2.34
C THR A 78 -6.51 11.05 -2.72
N GLY A 79 -6.93 10.20 -1.79
CA GLY A 79 -7.02 8.75 -1.97
C GLY A 79 -5.69 8.10 -2.40
N PRO A 80 -4.59 8.29 -1.64
CA PRO A 80 -3.31 7.65 -1.95
C PRO A 80 -3.38 6.14 -1.75
N ASP A 81 -2.88 5.37 -2.71
CA ASP A 81 -2.88 3.90 -2.66
C ASP A 81 -1.49 3.34 -2.31
N ASP A 82 -0.42 3.89 -2.88
CA ASP A 82 0.96 3.52 -2.57
C ASP A 82 1.88 4.74 -2.47
N VAL A 83 3.06 4.56 -1.86
CA VAL A 83 4.07 5.60 -1.69
C VAL A 83 5.48 5.11 -2.01
N ALA A 84 6.31 6.00 -2.57
CA ALA A 84 7.73 5.76 -2.81
C ALA A 84 8.56 6.98 -2.45
N PHE A 85 9.86 6.79 -2.23
CA PHE A 85 10.78 7.86 -1.87
C PHE A 85 11.99 7.89 -2.79
N ASP A 86 12.42 9.09 -3.20
CA ASP A 86 13.73 9.26 -3.82
C ASP A 86 14.84 9.56 -2.79
N SER A 87 16.07 9.63 -3.29
CA SER A 87 17.27 9.92 -2.49
C SER A 87 17.31 11.31 -1.87
N GLN A 88 16.42 12.23 -2.30
CA GLN A 88 16.27 13.56 -1.72
C GLN A 88 15.19 13.59 -0.62
N GLY A 89 14.49 12.49 -0.40
CA GLY A 89 13.39 12.39 0.56
C GLY A 89 12.06 12.93 0.02
N ASN A 90 11.93 13.13 -1.29
CA ASN A 90 10.62 13.44 -1.87
C ASN A 90 9.76 12.18 -1.83
N MET A 91 8.53 12.32 -1.34
CA MET A 91 7.53 11.26 -1.30
C MET A 91 6.66 11.35 -2.54
N TYR A 92 6.58 10.27 -3.31
CA TYR A 92 5.64 10.13 -4.42
C TYR A 92 4.42 9.35 -3.94
N SER A 93 3.23 9.74 -4.37
CA SER A 93 1.98 9.08 -4.01
C SER A 93 1.12 8.88 -5.25
N THR A 94 0.66 7.64 -5.45
CA THR A 94 -0.35 7.30 -6.46
C THR A 94 -1.74 7.53 -5.89
N GLU A 95 -2.54 8.34 -6.57
CA GLU A 95 -3.89 8.70 -6.13
C GLU A 95 -4.92 7.96 -6.97
N VAL A 96 -5.29 6.75 -6.54
CA VAL A 96 -6.12 5.82 -7.32
C VAL A 96 -7.48 6.39 -7.69
N MET A 97 -8.06 7.23 -6.82
CA MET A 97 -9.37 7.87 -7.03
C MET A 97 -9.29 9.15 -7.87
N SER A 98 -8.13 9.82 -7.87
CA SER A 98 -7.89 11.08 -8.58
C SER A 98 -7.21 10.89 -9.94
N ALA A 99 -6.77 9.67 -10.25
CA ALA A 99 -6.08 9.32 -11.49
C ALA A 99 -4.80 10.14 -11.73
N GLN A 100 -3.99 10.32 -10.69
CA GLN A 100 -2.77 11.12 -10.74
C GLN A 100 -1.67 10.57 -9.83
N VAL A 101 -0.46 11.12 -10.00
CA VAL A 101 0.67 10.93 -9.09
C VAL A 101 1.12 12.29 -8.60
N THR A 102 1.26 12.46 -7.30
CA THR A 102 1.80 13.65 -6.66
C THR A 102 3.19 13.40 -6.07
N MET A 103 3.96 14.46 -5.95
CA MET A 103 5.22 14.50 -5.20
C MET A 103 5.04 15.48 -4.04
N ARG A 104 5.39 15.05 -2.84
CA ARG A 104 5.50 15.88 -1.64
C ARG A 104 6.97 15.98 -1.23
N LYS A 105 7.50 17.21 -1.19
CA LYS A 105 8.86 17.49 -0.72
C LYS A 105 8.97 17.35 0.81
N PRO A 106 10.19 17.24 1.37
CA PRO A 106 10.39 17.22 2.82
C PRO A 106 9.82 18.44 3.56
N ASP A 107 9.77 19.61 2.92
CA ASP A 107 9.19 20.84 3.48
C ASP A 107 7.64 20.87 3.44
N GLY A 108 7.02 19.87 2.82
CA GLY A 108 5.57 19.73 2.70
C GLY A 108 4.96 20.33 1.42
N GLU A 109 5.76 20.92 0.52
CA GLU A 109 5.26 21.34 -0.79
C GLU A 109 4.76 20.14 -1.59
N VAL A 110 3.56 20.23 -2.19
CA VAL A 110 2.96 19.17 -3.02
C VAL A 110 2.76 19.65 -4.45
N THR A 111 3.18 18.85 -5.42
CA THR A 111 3.01 19.10 -6.85
C THR A 111 2.50 17.86 -7.57
N VAL A 112 1.66 18.03 -8.60
CA VAL A 112 1.26 16.92 -9.49
C VAL A 112 2.42 16.60 -10.43
N VAL A 113 2.87 15.35 -10.42
CA VAL A 113 3.91 14.82 -11.32
C VAL A 113 3.30 14.41 -12.66
N SER A 114 2.16 13.71 -12.62
CA SER A 114 1.42 13.30 -13.81
C SER A 114 -0.05 13.12 -13.46
N ALA A 115 -0.92 13.46 -14.41
CA ALA A 115 -2.36 13.25 -14.34
C ALA A 115 -2.82 12.29 -15.44
N GLU A 116 -4.11 11.99 -15.47
CA GLU A 116 -4.75 11.11 -16.47
C GLU A 116 -4.22 9.66 -16.43
N LEU A 117 -3.89 9.19 -15.24
CA LEU A 117 -3.43 7.83 -14.93
C LEU A 117 -4.55 7.07 -14.20
N PRO A 118 -5.59 6.58 -14.90
CA PRO A 118 -6.72 5.90 -14.28
C PRO A 118 -6.26 4.67 -13.49
N SER A 119 -6.72 4.58 -12.25
CA SER A 119 -6.34 3.53 -11.31
C SER A 119 -4.83 3.45 -11.09
N ALA A 120 -4.11 4.58 -11.11
CA ALA A 120 -2.72 4.66 -10.64
C ALA A 120 -2.62 4.01 -9.25
N ASN A 121 -1.77 3.00 -9.12
CA ASN A 121 -1.78 2.13 -7.95
C ASN A 121 -0.37 1.90 -7.39
N GLY A 122 0.41 0.95 -7.88
CA GLY A 122 1.78 0.79 -7.39
C GLY A 122 2.68 1.94 -7.83
N VAL A 123 3.61 2.35 -6.96
CA VAL A 123 4.69 3.30 -7.28
C VAL A 123 6.01 2.84 -6.69
N THR A 124 7.09 2.98 -7.45
CA THR A 124 8.43 2.67 -6.97
C THR A 124 9.45 3.65 -7.54
N VAL A 125 10.45 4.01 -6.73
CA VAL A 125 11.67 4.66 -7.21
C VAL A 125 12.74 3.59 -7.32
N PHE A 126 13.24 3.39 -8.54
CA PHE A 126 14.24 2.37 -8.83
C PHE A 126 15.31 2.95 -9.76
N ASN A 127 16.58 2.87 -9.34
CA ASN A 127 17.71 3.51 -10.04
C ASN A 127 17.46 5.00 -10.33
N ASP A 128 16.99 5.75 -9.33
CA ASP A 128 16.62 7.17 -9.40
C ASP A 128 15.54 7.51 -10.46
N ARG A 129 14.74 6.53 -10.86
CA ARG A 129 13.63 6.68 -11.81
C ARG A 129 12.31 6.29 -11.16
N LEU A 130 11.24 7.00 -11.53
CA LEU A 130 9.91 6.81 -10.97
C LEU A 130 9.07 5.93 -11.90
N PHE A 131 8.56 4.82 -11.38
CA PHE A 131 7.70 3.90 -12.12
C PHE A 131 6.38 3.70 -11.41
N ILE A 132 5.32 3.50 -12.20
CA ILE A 132 3.98 3.21 -11.68
C ILE A 132 3.27 2.13 -12.49
N ASP A 133 2.28 1.51 -11.86
CA ASP A 133 1.31 0.63 -12.50
C ASP A 133 -0.13 1.16 -12.39
N GLU A 134 -1.00 0.68 -13.28
CA GLU A 134 -2.44 0.93 -13.23
C GLU A 134 -3.20 -0.35 -12.87
N HIS A 135 -3.76 -0.42 -11.65
CA HIS A 135 -4.50 -1.58 -11.17
C HIS A 135 -5.92 -1.64 -11.76
N ARG A 136 -6.01 -2.07 -13.02
CA ARG A 136 -7.26 -2.25 -13.75
C ARG A 136 -7.11 -3.22 -14.92
N PRO A 137 -8.22 -3.71 -15.51
CA PRO A 137 -8.19 -4.39 -16.79
C PRO A 137 -7.58 -3.49 -17.87
N LYS A 138 -6.68 -4.07 -18.69
CA LYS A 138 -5.85 -3.33 -19.65
C LYS A 138 -4.99 -2.25 -18.98
N GLY A 139 -4.50 -2.57 -17.78
CA GLY A 139 -3.56 -1.77 -17.03
C GLY A 139 -2.25 -1.57 -17.80
N ARG A 140 -1.50 -0.57 -17.36
CA ARG A 140 -0.28 -0.09 -18.01
C ARG A 140 0.82 0.06 -16.96
N LEU A 141 2.06 -0.02 -17.42
CA LEU A 141 3.24 0.39 -16.66
C LEU A 141 3.84 1.63 -17.31
N PHE A 142 4.21 2.61 -16.50
CA PHE A 142 4.84 3.84 -16.96
C PHE A 142 6.12 4.15 -16.21
N GLU A 143 7.05 4.80 -16.90
CA GLU A 143 8.03 5.68 -16.27
C GLU A 143 7.50 7.11 -16.28
N LEU A 144 7.66 7.81 -15.15
CA LEU A 144 7.28 9.20 -14.94
C LEU A 144 8.53 10.07 -14.75
N TYR A 145 8.39 11.35 -15.05
CA TYR A 145 9.50 12.30 -15.03
C TYR A 145 9.21 13.49 -14.10
N PRO A 146 9.44 13.36 -12.78
CA PRO A 146 9.06 14.40 -11.82
C PRO A 146 9.85 15.70 -11.92
N ASN A 147 10.99 15.69 -12.62
CA ASN A 147 11.89 16.84 -12.74
C ASN A 147 11.93 17.43 -14.15
N ASP A 148 11.04 17.00 -15.06
CA ASP A 148 10.93 17.55 -16.41
C ASP A 148 9.50 17.44 -16.97
N ASP A 149 9.18 18.24 -17.99
CA ASP A 149 7.82 18.31 -18.56
C ASP A 149 7.53 17.21 -19.60
N ARG A 150 8.33 16.13 -19.66
CA ARG A 150 8.09 15.07 -20.65
C ARG A 150 6.85 14.26 -20.26
N PRO A 151 6.05 13.82 -21.24
CA PRO A 151 4.92 12.95 -20.96
C PRO A 151 5.39 11.59 -20.40
N PRO A 152 4.54 10.89 -19.63
CA PRO A 152 4.81 9.52 -19.18
C PRO A 152 5.25 8.61 -20.32
N ARG A 153 6.31 7.83 -20.10
CA ARG A 153 6.77 6.84 -21.08
C ARG A 153 6.11 5.50 -20.79
N LEU A 154 5.32 5.01 -21.74
CA LEU A 154 4.70 3.69 -21.65
C LEU A 154 5.77 2.59 -21.75
N ILE A 155 5.78 1.69 -20.77
CA ILE A 155 6.65 0.51 -20.74
C ILE A 155 5.88 -0.70 -21.23
N ALA A 156 4.70 -0.94 -20.66
CA ALA A 156 3.84 -2.07 -20.98
C ALA A 156 2.37 -1.67 -20.93
N LYS A 157 1.50 -2.41 -21.65
CA LYS A 157 0.06 -2.19 -21.71
C LYS A 157 -0.68 -3.50 -21.84
N ASP A 158 -2.01 -3.42 -21.78
CA ASP A 158 -2.91 -4.57 -21.91
C ASP A 158 -2.68 -5.64 -20.82
N LEU A 159 -2.20 -5.20 -19.66
CA LEU A 159 -1.96 -6.04 -18.49
C LEU A 159 -3.27 -6.25 -17.71
N ASP A 160 -3.39 -7.40 -17.05
CA ASP A 160 -4.59 -7.74 -16.28
C ASP A 160 -4.42 -7.37 -14.81
N SER A 161 -4.76 -6.11 -14.51
CA SER A 161 -4.70 -5.53 -13.16
C SER A 161 -3.35 -5.74 -12.47
N PRO A 162 -2.25 -5.18 -13.02
CA PRO A 162 -0.96 -5.14 -12.33
C PRO A 162 -1.10 -4.42 -10.97
N ASN A 163 -0.20 -4.67 -10.03
CA ASN A 163 -0.27 -4.03 -8.71
C ASN A 163 1.13 -3.87 -8.08
N ALA A 164 1.33 -2.85 -7.25
CA ALA A 164 2.44 -2.61 -6.34
C ALA A 164 3.82 -3.13 -6.81
N LEU A 165 4.26 -2.65 -7.98
CA LEU A 165 5.54 -3.01 -8.59
C LEU A 165 6.79 -2.66 -7.75
N ALA A 166 7.91 -3.33 -8.02
CA ALA A 166 9.22 -3.00 -7.47
C ALA A 166 10.36 -3.32 -8.46
N GLY A 167 11.47 -2.59 -8.36
CA GLY A 167 12.70 -2.93 -9.07
C GLY A 167 13.45 -4.11 -8.43
N GLY A 168 13.94 -5.01 -9.26
CA GLY A 168 14.74 -6.17 -8.85
C GLY A 168 16.25 -6.00 -9.07
N PRO A 169 17.07 -6.90 -8.50
CA PRO A 169 18.53 -6.82 -8.59
C PRO A 169 19.08 -7.05 -10.00
N ASP A 170 18.27 -7.60 -10.91
CA ASP A 170 18.59 -7.83 -12.32
C ASP A 170 18.25 -6.62 -13.22
N GLY A 171 17.80 -5.50 -12.64
CA GLY A 171 17.43 -4.30 -13.39
C GLY A 171 16.00 -4.28 -13.92
N LYS A 172 15.17 -5.30 -13.63
CA LYS A 172 13.80 -5.41 -14.13
C LYS A 172 12.77 -4.93 -13.11
N LEU A 173 11.56 -4.60 -13.58
CA LEU A 173 10.41 -4.25 -12.74
C LEU A 173 9.54 -5.49 -12.52
N TYR A 174 9.38 -5.92 -11.27
CA TYR A 174 8.55 -7.06 -10.88
C TYR A 174 7.19 -6.59 -10.38
N TYR A 175 6.14 -7.28 -10.79
CA TYR A 175 4.77 -6.96 -10.40
C TYR A 175 3.85 -8.21 -10.48
N PRO A 176 2.89 -8.35 -9.56
CA PRO A 176 1.79 -9.29 -9.72
C PRO A 176 0.82 -8.91 -10.84
N LEU A 177 0.23 -9.92 -11.49
CA LEU A 177 -1.07 -9.81 -12.15
C LEU A 177 -2.10 -10.44 -11.21
N VAL A 178 -2.77 -9.61 -10.41
CA VAL A 178 -3.55 -10.04 -9.23
C VAL A 178 -4.62 -11.09 -9.58
N PRO A 179 -5.47 -10.90 -10.60
CA PRO A 179 -6.54 -11.85 -10.93
C PRO A 179 -6.02 -13.18 -11.46
N LYS A 180 -4.78 -13.20 -11.96
CA LYS A 180 -4.16 -14.39 -12.54
C LYS A 180 -3.37 -15.21 -11.54
N GLY A 181 -3.01 -14.64 -10.38
CA GLY A 181 -2.16 -15.35 -9.43
C GLY A 181 -0.73 -15.53 -9.93
N GLU A 182 -0.20 -14.55 -10.65
CA GLU A 182 1.09 -14.61 -11.35
C GLU A 182 2.01 -13.47 -10.92
N ILE A 183 3.32 -13.72 -10.94
CA ILE A 183 4.34 -12.66 -10.92
C ILE A 183 4.98 -12.58 -12.29
N TRP A 184 5.12 -11.36 -12.78
CA TRP A 184 5.79 -11.02 -14.02
C TRP A 184 6.94 -10.04 -13.74
N ARG A 185 7.88 -9.98 -14.68
CA ARG A 185 8.89 -8.92 -14.74
C ARG A 185 8.91 -8.26 -16.10
N ALA A 186 9.14 -6.95 -16.13
CA ALA A 186 9.30 -6.14 -17.32
C ALA A 186 10.72 -5.56 -17.39
N ASP A 187 11.33 -5.62 -18.57
CA ASP A 187 12.50 -4.80 -18.86
C ASP A 187 12.05 -3.33 -18.99
N PRO A 188 12.55 -2.41 -18.16
CA PRO A 188 12.11 -1.02 -18.18
C PRO A 188 12.49 -0.29 -19.48
N GLU A 189 13.50 -0.74 -20.21
CA GLU A 189 13.97 -0.11 -21.44
C GLU A 189 13.22 -0.62 -22.66
N SER A 190 13.14 -1.95 -22.83
CA SER A 190 12.55 -2.57 -24.01
C SER A 190 11.04 -2.81 -23.90
N GLY A 191 10.51 -2.89 -22.66
CA GLY A 191 9.14 -3.31 -22.39
C GLY A 191 8.92 -4.82 -22.55
N GLU A 192 9.98 -5.61 -22.71
CA GLU A 192 9.89 -7.07 -22.78
C GLU A 192 9.33 -7.63 -21.46
N LEU A 193 8.38 -8.56 -21.58
CA LEU A 193 7.65 -9.14 -20.46
C LEU A 193 7.99 -10.62 -20.30
N GLU A 194 8.19 -11.04 -19.06
CA GLU A 194 8.50 -12.43 -18.73
C GLU A 194 7.72 -12.86 -17.49
N GLN A 195 7.09 -14.04 -17.56
CA GLN A 195 6.43 -14.64 -16.40
C GLN A 195 7.48 -15.30 -15.51
N VAL A 196 7.47 -14.94 -14.22
CA VAL A 196 8.40 -15.49 -13.21
C VAL A 196 7.79 -16.73 -12.56
N THR A 197 6.53 -16.64 -12.12
CA THR A 197 5.84 -17.76 -11.48
C THR A 197 4.32 -17.60 -11.55
N THR A 198 3.58 -18.65 -11.20
CA THR A 198 2.12 -18.71 -11.22
C THR A 198 1.60 -19.53 -10.02
N GLY A 199 0.27 -19.64 -9.87
CA GLY A 199 -0.36 -20.45 -8.82
C GLY A 199 -0.46 -19.74 -7.46
N LEU A 200 -0.28 -18.42 -7.42
CA LEU A 200 -0.43 -17.61 -6.22
C LEU A 200 -1.91 -17.24 -5.98
N PHE A 201 -2.26 -16.95 -4.73
CA PHE A 201 -3.64 -16.70 -4.31
C PHE A 201 -3.89 -15.22 -4.00
N HIS A 202 -4.21 -14.47 -5.06
CA HIS A 202 -4.29 -12.99 -5.06
C HIS A 202 -2.99 -12.35 -4.53
N PRO A 203 -1.87 -12.45 -5.28
CA PRO A 203 -0.64 -11.77 -4.91
C PRO A 203 -0.84 -10.26 -5.08
N THR A 204 -0.61 -9.47 -4.03
CA THR A 204 -0.96 -8.04 -4.04
C THR A 204 0.23 -7.11 -4.22
N ALA A 205 1.45 -7.56 -3.95
CA ALA A 205 2.65 -6.77 -4.17
C ALA A 205 3.87 -7.62 -4.55
N ALA A 206 4.89 -6.98 -5.12
CA ALA A 206 6.22 -7.55 -5.26
C ALA A 206 7.21 -6.60 -4.60
N LYS A 207 8.06 -7.11 -3.71
CA LYS A 207 9.08 -6.31 -3.01
C LYS A 207 10.33 -7.15 -2.78
N PHE A 208 11.50 -6.51 -2.83
CA PHE A 208 12.78 -7.16 -2.60
C PHE A 208 13.30 -6.84 -1.20
N SER A 209 13.82 -7.85 -0.51
CA SER A 209 14.59 -7.65 0.72
C SER A 209 15.92 -6.95 0.41
N PRO A 210 16.60 -6.38 1.43
CA PRO A 210 17.97 -5.89 1.27
C PRO A 210 18.97 -6.96 0.77
N SER A 211 18.68 -8.24 1.00
CA SER A 211 19.45 -9.38 0.48
C SER A 211 19.14 -9.73 -0.98
N GLY A 212 18.17 -9.08 -1.61
CA GLY A 212 17.75 -9.32 -2.99
C GLY A 212 16.76 -10.47 -3.16
N GLU A 213 16.09 -10.90 -2.09
CA GLU A 213 15.07 -11.95 -2.14
C GLU A 213 13.70 -11.34 -2.49
N LEU A 214 13.03 -11.88 -3.51
CA LEU A 214 11.68 -11.47 -3.89
C LEU A 214 10.65 -12.03 -2.90
N LEU A 215 9.94 -11.14 -2.22
CA LEU A 215 8.82 -11.46 -1.34
C LEU A 215 7.50 -10.99 -1.94
N VAL A 216 6.48 -11.84 -1.83
CA VAL A 216 5.14 -11.58 -2.37
C VAL A 216 4.09 -11.94 -1.32
N PRO A 217 3.28 -10.97 -0.85
CA PRO A 217 2.15 -11.24 0.00
C PRO A 217 0.95 -11.71 -0.82
N GLN A 218 0.16 -12.62 -0.26
CA GLN A 218 -1.03 -13.18 -0.87
C GLN A 218 -2.27 -12.84 -0.04
N ALA A 219 -3.12 -11.96 -0.56
CA ALA A 219 -4.31 -11.51 0.15
C ALA A 219 -5.30 -12.66 0.42
N GLY A 220 -5.38 -13.64 -0.48
CA GLY A 220 -6.40 -14.68 -0.41
C GLY A 220 -6.20 -15.68 0.73
N ASN A 221 -4.95 -16.01 1.08
CA ASN A 221 -4.62 -17.03 2.09
C ASN A 221 -3.75 -16.49 3.24
N GLY A 222 -3.29 -15.23 3.16
CA GLY A 222 -2.45 -14.60 4.17
C GLY A 222 -1.00 -15.08 4.18
N GLU A 223 -0.55 -15.79 3.15
CA GLU A 223 0.84 -16.23 3.03
C GLU A 223 1.73 -15.15 2.44
N VAL A 224 2.96 -15.07 2.93
CA VAL A 224 4.05 -14.37 2.26
C VAL A 224 5.00 -15.42 1.74
N VAL A 225 5.23 -15.40 0.43
CA VAL A 225 6.13 -16.34 -0.23
C VAL A 225 7.40 -15.63 -0.66
N LYS A 226 8.51 -16.33 -0.49
CA LYS A 226 9.76 -16.04 -1.18
C LYS A 226 9.75 -16.76 -2.53
N ILE A 227 10.16 -16.06 -3.58
CA ILE A 227 10.21 -16.58 -4.94
C ILE A 227 11.64 -16.48 -5.45
N ASP A 228 12.18 -17.59 -5.95
CA ASP A 228 13.44 -17.56 -6.70
C ASP A 228 13.21 -16.98 -8.10
N ILE A 229 13.92 -15.91 -8.45
CA ILE A 229 13.64 -15.12 -9.65
C ILE A 229 14.07 -15.80 -10.96
N ASP A 230 14.90 -16.84 -10.88
CA ASP A 230 15.42 -17.55 -12.06
C ASP A 230 14.63 -18.83 -12.33
N THR A 231 14.22 -19.54 -11.27
CA THR A 231 13.53 -20.83 -11.36
C THR A 231 12.02 -20.71 -11.14
N GLY A 232 11.55 -19.63 -10.51
CA GLY A 232 10.16 -19.45 -10.12
C GLY A 232 9.74 -20.29 -8.91
N GLU A 233 10.67 -20.98 -8.24
CA GLU A 233 10.39 -21.80 -7.05
C GLU A 233 9.86 -20.93 -5.90
N GLN A 234 8.82 -21.41 -5.22
CA GLN A 234 8.13 -20.69 -4.16
C GLN A 234 8.34 -21.38 -2.81
N SER A 235 8.58 -20.59 -1.77
CA SER A 235 8.61 -21.07 -0.38
C SER A 235 7.86 -20.11 0.55
N VAL A 236 6.98 -20.64 1.39
CA VAL A 236 6.26 -19.82 2.38
C VAL A 236 7.21 -19.44 3.50
N VAL A 237 7.35 -18.14 3.77
CA VAL A 237 8.23 -17.61 4.83
C VAL A 237 7.45 -17.05 6.02
N ALA A 238 6.21 -16.62 5.80
CA ALA A 238 5.31 -16.20 6.86
C ALA A 238 3.85 -16.48 6.48
N LYS A 239 3.00 -16.62 7.50
CA LYS A 239 1.55 -16.77 7.34
C LYS A 239 0.81 -15.99 8.41
N VAL A 240 -0.05 -15.08 7.98
CA VAL A 240 -0.95 -14.30 8.82
C VAL A 240 -2.40 -14.52 8.38
N ARG A 241 -3.32 -13.76 8.96
CA ARG A 241 -4.71 -13.72 8.49
C ARG A 241 -4.78 -13.17 7.05
N PRO A 242 -5.78 -13.59 6.26
CA PRO A 242 -6.04 -13.03 4.92
C PRO A 242 -6.28 -11.51 4.92
N GLY A 243 -6.22 -10.93 3.73
CA GLY A 243 -6.45 -9.50 3.49
C GLY A 243 -5.20 -8.63 3.59
N ILE A 244 -4.01 -9.20 3.37
CA ILE A 244 -2.77 -8.44 3.23
C ILE A 244 -2.89 -7.57 1.97
N ASP A 245 -2.53 -6.30 2.06
CA ASP A 245 -2.50 -5.41 0.89
C ASP A 245 -1.08 -5.28 0.34
N ASN A 246 -0.13 -4.90 1.18
CA ASN A 246 1.25 -4.65 0.79
C ASN A 246 2.22 -5.15 1.85
N LEU A 247 3.51 -5.05 1.55
CA LEU A 247 4.59 -5.32 2.51
C LEU A 247 5.70 -4.27 2.40
N ALA A 248 6.40 -4.05 3.49
CA ALA A 248 7.65 -3.30 3.53
C ALA A 248 8.71 -4.11 4.28
N ILE A 249 9.98 -3.88 3.93
CA ILE A 249 11.12 -4.52 4.58
C ILE A 249 12.07 -3.42 5.02
N ASP A 250 12.46 -3.41 6.29
CA ASP A 250 13.45 -2.45 6.78
C ASP A 250 14.88 -2.83 6.37
N ALA A 251 15.85 -1.98 6.70
CA ALA A 251 17.25 -2.20 6.36
C ALA A 251 17.85 -3.44 7.04
N GLU A 252 17.27 -3.85 8.18
CA GLU A 252 17.64 -5.05 8.93
C GLU A 252 16.95 -6.33 8.42
N GLY A 253 16.05 -6.22 7.45
CA GLY A 253 15.34 -7.35 6.85
C GLY A 253 14.06 -7.77 7.58
N LYS A 254 13.52 -6.93 8.48
CA LYS A 254 12.24 -7.21 9.15
C LYS A 254 11.08 -6.93 8.23
N LEU A 255 10.12 -7.84 8.22
CA LEU A 255 8.92 -7.79 7.39
C LEU A 255 7.79 -7.05 8.12
N TYR A 256 7.18 -6.10 7.43
CA TYR A 256 6.00 -5.37 7.86
C TYR A 256 4.87 -5.59 6.87
N LEU A 257 3.67 -5.90 7.34
CA LEU A 257 2.49 -6.17 6.51
C LEU A 257 1.38 -5.18 6.81
N SER A 258 0.73 -4.68 5.76
CA SER A 258 -0.51 -3.90 5.85
C SER A 258 -1.71 -4.79 5.56
N HIS A 259 -2.84 -4.47 6.19
CA HIS A 259 -4.12 -5.12 5.91
C HIS A 259 -5.17 -4.07 5.51
N PHE A 260 -5.54 -4.04 4.23
CA PHE A 260 -6.54 -3.07 3.74
C PHE A 260 -7.93 -3.27 4.35
N VAL A 261 -8.25 -4.50 4.77
CA VAL A 261 -9.57 -4.89 5.26
C VAL A 261 -9.94 -4.26 6.61
N ASP A 262 -8.95 -3.99 7.46
CA ASP A 262 -9.14 -3.48 8.83
C ASP A 262 -8.14 -2.39 9.25
N GLY A 263 -7.17 -2.07 8.38
CA GLY A 263 -6.12 -1.08 8.62
C GLY A 263 -5.10 -1.50 9.66
N GLY A 264 -5.01 -2.79 9.97
CA GLY A 264 -3.94 -3.31 10.82
C GLY A 264 -2.57 -3.24 10.14
N VAL A 265 -1.53 -3.02 10.95
CA VAL A 265 -0.12 -3.08 10.52
C VAL A 265 0.66 -3.86 11.57
N ALA A 266 1.47 -4.83 11.13
CA ALA A 266 2.27 -5.65 12.02
C ALA A 266 3.66 -5.94 11.45
N GLU A 267 4.66 -6.01 12.35
CA GLU A 267 5.93 -6.67 12.09
C GLU A 267 5.74 -8.18 12.24
N VAL A 268 6.25 -8.97 11.29
CA VAL A 268 6.04 -10.42 11.25
C VAL A 268 7.36 -11.16 11.05
N ALA A 269 7.59 -12.19 11.86
CA ALA A 269 8.76 -13.04 11.75
C ALA A 269 8.69 -13.95 10.50
N MET A 270 9.79 -13.99 9.75
CA MET A 270 9.96 -14.85 8.56
C MET A 270 10.67 -16.19 8.86
N ASP A 271 10.82 -16.54 10.14
CA ASP A 271 11.50 -17.75 10.61
C ASP A 271 10.58 -18.98 10.71
N GLY A 272 9.36 -18.88 10.17
CA GLY A 272 8.32 -19.90 10.24
C GLY A 272 7.53 -19.91 11.55
N SER A 273 7.91 -19.12 12.56
CA SER A 273 7.11 -19.00 13.80
C SER A 273 5.81 -18.24 13.59
N ASN A 274 5.76 -17.37 12.57
CA ASN A 274 4.69 -16.41 12.32
C ASN A 274 4.40 -15.47 13.51
N ALA A 275 5.38 -15.29 14.40
CA ALA A 275 5.26 -14.34 15.50
C ALA A 275 5.04 -12.93 14.93
N ALA A 276 4.05 -12.22 15.48
CA ALA A 276 3.69 -10.88 15.03
C ALA A 276 3.71 -9.89 16.18
N ARG A 277 4.33 -8.73 15.95
CA ARG A 277 4.23 -7.55 16.82
C ARG A 277 3.30 -6.55 16.14
N VAL A 278 2.12 -6.37 16.71
CA VAL A 278 1.13 -5.42 16.21
C VAL A 278 1.63 -4.00 16.44
N LEU A 279 1.73 -3.21 15.36
CA LEU A 279 2.05 -1.78 15.42
C LEU A 279 0.77 -0.94 15.42
N VAL A 280 -0.20 -1.35 14.61
CA VAL A 280 -1.53 -0.75 14.55
C VAL A 280 -2.56 -1.86 14.63
N GLU A 281 -3.43 -1.76 15.63
CA GLU A 281 -4.52 -2.72 15.85
C GLU A 281 -5.51 -2.71 14.68
N ALA A 282 -6.01 -3.90 14.36
CA ALA A 282 -7.12 -4.05 13.43
C ALA A 282 -8.32 -3.26 13.96
N GLY A 283 -8.93 -2.48 13.08
CA GLY A 283 -10.11 -1.72 13.42
C GLY A 283 -11.12 -1.73 12.30
N TRP A 284 -12.17 -0.97 12.53
CA TRP A 284 -13.28 -0.93 11.62
C TRP A 284 -13.06 0.18 10.61
N VAL A 285 -12.83 -0.21 9.35
CA VAL A 285 -12.51 0.69 8.22
C VAL A 285 -13.77 1.35 7.65
N GLY A 286 -14.95 0.81 7.95
CA GLY A 286 -16.19 1.58 7.87
C GLY A 286 -17.48 0.75 7.83
N PRO A 287 -18.63 1.38 8.13
CA PRO A 287 -19.93 1.01 7.59
C PRO A 287 -20.29 1.92 6.41
N TRP A 288 -20.89 1.37 5.36
CA TRP A 288 -21.76 2.19 4.52
C TRP A 288 -23.14 2.45 5.18
N GLY A 289 -23.35 1.87 6.37
CA GLY A 289 -24.38 2.15 7.37
C GLY A 289 -24.48 0.99 8.38
N ILE A 290 -24.55 1.29 9.68
CA ILE A 290 -25.22 0.40 10.64
C ILE A 290 -26.23 1.30 11.35
N ALA A 291 -27.51 0.96 11.21
CA ALA A 291 -28.64 1.57 11.90
C ALA A 291 -29.08 0.65 13.04
#